data_AF-A0AAW0CSQ3-F1
#
_entry.id   AF-A0AAW0CSQ3-F1
#
_cell.length_a   1.000
_cell.length_b   1.000
_cell.length_c   1.000
_cell.angle_alpha   90.00
_cell.angle_beta   90.00
_cell.angle_gamma   90.00
#
_symmetry.space_group_name_H-M   'P 1'
#
loop_
_entity.id
_entity.type
_entity.pdbx_description
1 polymer ?
#
loop_
_entity_poly.entity_id
_entity_poly.type
_entity_poly.pdbx_seq_one_letter_code
_entity_poly.pdbx_strand_id
1 'polypeptide(L)'
;MAGDSSTKKARMCRKCLPEVHRMKDCPSYRRGGKKLVQDVQPSSPVTPSRLASDDALPVAPTQESPGPVDASPALQNSDPPTPPSLPSNNAESGVNDLANNDRDQIPIDPELLREDQNTAQNSPGTPLAAQSPDVNPCQTPRRTRSTSIGPMNLLGNGDTSMLLDTPSSSAASTPSSRQRASKRKPIFGHVMGVYRGTRHLTCHRTRKAVTPGKQVNIPKRFYDRTRSLMTKLEDLATETGCWIYFNAQLPTSQHPFIHYTSERLRSEGGELMDGVHQASRKMYSSLQAARRRDASQIAADLETVRDELTRAKDAEVAALKKAEEYRKALEEAGIDLA
;
A
#
# COMPACT_ATOMS: atom_id res chain seq x y z
N MET A 1 8.22 -40.46 -49.81
CA MET A 1 7.69 -39.10 -49.62
C MET A 1 6.81 -39.12 -48.38
N ALA A 2 7.32 -38.61 -47.25
CA ALA A 2 6.61 -38.57 -45.97
C ALA A 2 5.72 -37.31 -45.92
N GLY A 3 4.41 -37.50 -45.84
CA GLY A 3 3.43 -36.42 -45.75
C GLY A 3 3.26 -35.94 -44.31
N ASP A 4 3.61 -34.67 -44.08
CA ASP A 4 3.58 -34.00 -42.78
C ASP A 4 2.16 -33.50 -42.46
N SER A 5 1.35 -34.31 -41.79
CA SER A 5 -0.05 -34.00 -41.44
C SER A 5 -0.14 -33.28 -40.09
N SER A 6 0.24 -32.01 -40.06
CA SER A 6 0.11 -31.12 -38.90
C SER A 6 -1.35 -30.77 -38.61
N THR A 7 -2.01 -31.54 -37.74
CA THR A 7 -3.36 -31.26 -37.23
C THR A 7 -3.33 -30.11 -36.22
N LYS A 8 -3.53 -28.88 -36.71
CA LYS A 8 -3.69 -27.69 -35.87
C LYS A 8 -5.00 -27.78 -35.08
N LYS A 9 -4.91 -28.06 -33.77
CA LYS A 9 -6.05 -28.00 -32.83
C LYS A 9 -6.69 -26.60 -32.86
N ALA A 10 -7.92 -26.52 -33.36
CA ALA A 10 -8.69 -25.28 -33.34
C ALA A 10 -9.01 -24.89 -31.89
N ARG A 11 -8.56 -23.72 -31.44
CA ARG A 11 -8.93 -23.18 -30.13
C ARG A 11 -10.34 -22.61 -30.22
N MET A 12 -11.27 -23.18 -29.45
CA MET A 12 -12.67 -22.73 -29.41
C MET A 12 -12.84 -21.59 -28.38
N CYS A 13 -13.70 -20.62 -28.70
CA CYS A 13 -14.01 -19.51 -27.81
C CYS A 13 -14.96 -19.98 -26.70
N ARG A 14 -14.49 -20.05 -25.44
CA ARG A 14 -15.32 -20.49 -24.29
C ARG A 14 -16.46 -19.53 -23.92
N LYS A 15 -16.47 -18.31 -24.45
CA LYS A 15 -17.47 -17.28 -24.12
C LYS A 15 -18.73 -17.35 -24.98
N CYS A 16 -18.68 -18.04 -26.11
CA CYS A 16 -19.78 -18.11 -27.06
C CYS A 16 -20.19 -19.57 -27.18
N LEU A 17 -21.18 -19.99 -26.40
CA LEU A 17 -21.86 -21.28 -26.55
C LEU A 17 -23.28 -21.00 -27.06
N PRO A 18 -23.85 -21.80 -28.00
CA PRO A 18 -23.31 -23.01 -28.64
C PRO A 18 -22.98 -22.86 -30.14
N GLU A 19 -23.03 -21.67 -30.73
CA GLU A 19 -22.69 -21.51 -32.15
C GLU A 19 -21.18 -21.58 -32.40
N VAL A 20 -20.77 -22.68 -33.03
CA VAL A 20 -19.37 -23.02 -33.30
C VAL A 20 -18.82 -22.15 -34.43
N HIS A 21 -18.20 -21.02 -34.07
CA HIS A 21 -17.42 -20.22 -35.02
C HIS A 21 -15.92 -20.27 -34.68
N ARG A 22 -15.06 -20.08 -35.69
CA ARG A 22 -13.61 -19.98 -35.46
C ARG A 22 -13.32 -18.71 -34.65
N MET A 23 -12.31 -18.77 -33.78
CA MET A 23 -11.96 -17.66 -32.87
C MET A 23 -11.69 -16.32 -33.58
N LYS A 24 -11.29 -16.35 -34.86
CA LYS A 24 -11.06 -15.14 -35.69
C LYS A 24 -12.36 -14.42 -36.05
N ASP A 25 -13.47 -15.14 -36.07
CA ASP A 25 -14.79 -14.67 -36.52
C ASP A 25 -15.69 -14.32 -35.33
N CYS A 26 -15.16 -14.42 -34.10
CA CYS A 26 -15.92 -14.12 -32.90
C CYS A 26 -16.15 -12.60 -32.81
N PRO A 27 -17.41 -12.12 -32.83
CA PRO A 27 -17.71 -10.69 -32.77
C PRO A 27 -17.26 -10.06 -31.45
N SER A 28 -17.20 -10.84 -30.37
CA SER A 28 -16.65 -10.44 -29.06
C SER A 28 -15.13 -10.33 -29.06
N TYR A 29 -14.45 -10.89 -30.06
CA TYR A 29 -12.99 -10.82 -30.24
C TYR A 29 -12.59 -9.63 -31.14
N ARG A 30 -13.43 -8.58 -31.21
CA ARG A 30 -13.12 -7.33 -31.92
C ARG A 30 -11.87 -6.68 -31.33
N ARG A 31 -10.76 -6.93 -32.03
CA ARG A 31 -9.50 -6.18 -32.12
C ARG A 31 -9.34 -5.04 -31.11
N GLY A 32 -8.70 -5.35 -29.97
CA GLY A 32 -7.81 -4.40 -29.29
C GLY A 32 -6.55 -4.16 -30.14
N GLY A 33 -6.75 -3.73 -31.38
CA GLY A 33 -5.68 -3.38 -32.31
C GLY A 33 -4.90 -2.23 -31.70
N LYS A 34 -3.67 -2.53 -31.28
CA LYS A 34 -2.65 -1.53 -30.95
C LYS A 34 -2.61 -0.55 -32.13
N LYS A 35 -2.99 0.70 -31.91
CA LYS A 35 -2.66 1.78 -32.83
C LYS A 35 -1.15 1.77 -32.99
N LEU A 36 -0.70 1.37 -34.17
CA LEU A 36 0.64 1.61 -34.65
C LEU A 36 0.80 3.13 -34.65
N VAL A 37 1.60 3.64 -33.71
CA VAL A 37 2.01 5.04 -33.68
C VAL A 37 2.82 5.25 -34.95
N GLN A 38 2.29 6.06 -35.85
CA GLN A 38 2.99 6.55 -37.03
C GLN A 38 4.17 7.40 -36.55
N ASP A 39 5.34 7.11 -37.11
CA ASP A 39 6.54 7.91 -37.01
C ASP A 39 6.25 9.36 -37.42
N VAL A 40 6.34 10.27 -36.46
CA VAL A 40 6.40 11.71 -36.71
C VAL A 40 7.87 12.07 -36.86
N GLN A 41 8.25 12.49 -38.08
CA GLN A 41 9.56 13.08 -38.36
C GLN A 41 9.81 14.33 -37.50
N PRO A 42 11.02 14.53 -36.98
CA PRO A 42 11.39 15.79 -36.36
C PRO A 42 11.68 16.84 -37.44
N SER A 43 10.84 17.88 -37.54
CA SER A 43 11.17 19.10 -38.27
C SER A 43 12.11 19.99 -37.45
N SER A 44 13.03 20.60 -38.17
CA SER A 44 14.18 21.43 -37.81
C SER A 44 13.95 22.56 -36.78
N PRO A 45 15.04 23.07 -36.16
CA PRO A 45 15.00 24.12 -35.14
C PRO A 45 14.70 25.50 -35.74
N VAL A 46 13.74 26.22 -35.13
CA VAL A 46 13.47 27.63 -35.40
C VAL A 46 14.19 28.47 -34.36
N THR A 47 15.16 29.25 -34.84
CA THR A 47 15.78 30.40 -34.19
C THR A 47 14.75 31.50 -33.95
N PRO A 48 14.85 32.27 -32.85
CA PRO A 48 14.47 33.66 -32.92
C PRO A 48 15.63 34.58 -32.57
N SER A 49 15.87 35.49 -33.51
CA SER A 49 16.73 36.66 -33.41
C SER A 49 16.19 37.67 -32.38
N ARG A 50 17.13 38.23 -31.61
CA ARG A 50 17.29 39.65 -31.24
C ARG A 50 16.31 40.64 -31.89
N LEU A 51 15.69 41.52 -31.08
CA LEU A 51 15.99 42.97 -31.00
C LEU A 51 15.00 43.73 -30.08
N ALA A 52 15.55 44.79 -29.47
CA ALA A 52 14.93 46.02 -28.94
C ALA A 52 14.10 45.89 -27.64
N SER A 53 14.59 46.43 -26.51
CA SER A 53 14.43 47.83 -26.04
C SER A 53 13.04 48.05 -25.43
N ASP A 54 12.98 48.28 -24.11
CA ASP A 54 12.64 49.60 -23.57
C ASP A 54 12.54 49.62 -22.04
N ASP A 55 12.87 50.79 -21.53
CA ASP A 55 12.76 51.31 -20.18
C ASP A 55 11.44 50.99 -19.46
N ALA A 56 11.54 50.67 -18.17
CA ALA A 56 10.83 51.41 -17.10
C ALA A 56 11.01 50.71 -15.75
N LEU A 57 11.67 51.40 -14.82
CA LEU A 57 11.67 51.13 -13.39
C LEU A 57 10.25 51.33 -12.80
N PRO A 58 9.91 50.61 -11.73
CA PRO A 58 9.21 51.28 -10.64
C PRO A 58 9.93 51.09 -9.30
N VAL A 59 10.44 52.21 -8.82
CA VAL A 59 10.34 52.78 -7.46
C VAL A 59 9.86 51.82 -6.35
N ALA A 60 10.75 51.64 -5.38
CA ALA A 60 10.52 50.99 -4.10
C ALA A 60 9.47 51.71 -3.22
N PRO A 61 8.71 50.98 -2.38
CA PRO A 61 8.09 51.56 -1.21
C PRO A 61 9.02 51.44 0.01
N THR A 62 9.25 52.60 0.61
CA THR A 62 9.92 52.90 1.88
C THR A 62 9.45 52.02 3.04
N GLN A 63 10.41 51.42 3.76
CA GLN A 63 10.21 50.84 5.08
C GLN A 63 10.15 51.98 6.13
N GLU A 64 9.02 52.11 6.82
CA GLU A 64 8.93 52.88 8.06
C GLU A 64 9.39 52.01 9.25
N SER A 65 10.24 52.60 10.10
CA SER A 65 10.72 52.02 11.35
C SER A 65 9.62 51.96 12.43
N PRO A 66 9.66 50.97 13.34
CA PRO A 66 8.81 50.94 14.51
C PRO A 66 9.38 51.79 15.65
N GLY A 67 8.55 52.67 16.21
CA GLY A 67 8.82 53.36 17.47
C GLY A 67 8.43 52.49 18.68
N PRO A 68 9.12 52.62 19.83
CA PRO A 68 8.78 51.91 21.06
C PRO A 68 7.80 52.73 21.90
N VAL A 69 6.71 52.11 22.36
CA VAL A 69 5.93 52.63 23.49
C VAL A 69 5.73 51.54 24.52
N ASP A 70 6.30 51.85 25.68
CA ASP A 70 6.24 51.19 26.96
C ASP A 70 4.84 51.34 27.60
N ALA A 71 4.62 50.61 28.70
CA ALA A 71 3.51 50.66 29.67
C ALA A 71 2.48 49.50 29.64
N SER A 72 2.77 48.50 30.47
CA SER A 72 1.81 47.85 31.40
C SER A 72 1.18 48.92 32.35
N PRO A 73 0.03 48.71 33.05
CA PRO A 73 -0.33 47.45 33.73
C PRO A 73 -1.83 47.11 33.96
N ALA A 74 -2.01 45.95 34.60
CA ALA A 74 -3.02 45.60 35.62
C ALA A 74 -4.44 45.15 35.22
N LEU A 75 -4.70 43.88 35.60
CA LEU A 75 -5.84 43.34 36.36
C LEU A 75 -7.26 43.72 35.91
N GLN A 76 -8.05 42.71 35.50
CA GLN A 76 -9.34 42.41 36.13
C GLN A 76 -9.89 41.02 35.74
N ASN A 77 -10.27 40.29 36.78
CA ASN A 77 -11.04 39.04 36.75
C ASN A 77 -12.43 39.28 36.14
N SER A 78 -12.92 38.33 35.31
CA SER A 78 -14.35 38.06 35.12
C SER A 78 -14.55 36.63 34.59
N ASP A 79 -15.33 35.86 35.34
CA ASP A 79 -15.81 34.50 35.05
C ASP A 79 -16.70 34.40 33.77
N PRO A 80 -16.86 33.19 33.19
CA PRO A 80 -17.54 32.99 31.92
C PRO A 80 -19.07 32.90 32.04
N PRO A 81 -19.84 33.41 31.07
CA PRO A 81 -21.26 33.10 30.98
C PRO A 81 -21.50 31.82 30.15
N THR A 82 -22.11 30.83 30.81
CA THR A 82 -22.82 29.69 30.22
C THR A 82 -23.94 30.16 29.27
N PRO A 83 -24.07 29.58 28.07
CA PRO A 83 -25.34 29.59 27.35
C PRO A 83 -26.03 28.21 27.35
N PRO A 84 -27.37 28.20 27.20
CA PRO A 84 -28.23 27.09 27.60
C PRO A 84 -28.36 25.98 26.56
N SER A 85 -28.69 24.79 27.06
CA SER A 85 -29.18 23.64 26.31
C SER A 85 -30.55 23.91 25.67
N LEU A 86 -30.83 23.27 24.52
CA LEU A 86 -32.11 22.69 24.01
C LEU A 86 -32.00 22.52 22.47
N PRO A 87 -32.90 21.79 21.80
CA PRO A 87 -33.22 20.36 21.92
C PRO A 87 -33.00 19.59 20.60
N SER A 88 -33.08 18.27 20.71
CA SER A 88 -33.17 17.29 19.63
C SER A 88 -34.36 17.56 18.69
N ASN A 89 -34.17 17.43 17.37
CA ASN A 89 -35.26 17.11 16.43
C ASN A 89 -34.73 16.42 15.16
N ASN A 90 -35.30 15.23 14.93
CA ASN A 90 -35.32 14.51 13.66
C ASN A 90 -36.08 15.31 12.59
N ALA A 91 -35.62 15.31 11.33
CA ALA A 91 -36.48 15.21 10.15
C ALA A 91 -35.66 14.91 8.90
N GLU A 92 -36.27 14.08 8.06
CA GLU A 92 -35.79 13.48 6.84
C GLU A 92 -35.73 14.43 5.63
N SER A 93 -35.09 13.91 4.58
CA SER A 93 -35.32 14.15 3.14
C SER A 93 -34.57 15.32 2.48
N GLY A 94 -33.96 15.01 1.33
CA GLY A 94 -33.36 16.00 0.45
C GLY A 94 -32.33 15.44 -0.52
N VAL A 95 -32.78 14.62 -1.47
CA VAL A 95 -32.07 14.38 -2.74
C VAL A 95 -31.93 15.72 -3.48
N ASN A 96 -30.72 16.07 -3.92
CA ASN A 96 -30.50 16.78 -5.17
C ASN A 96 -29.05 16.70 -5.66
N ASP A 97 -28.95 16.47 -6.97
CA ASP A 97 -27.79 16.58 -7.83
C ASP A 97 -27.10 17.95 -7.75
N LEU A 98 -25.76 17.98 -7.85
CA LEU A 98 -25.04 18.51 -9.02
C LEU A 98 -23.53 18.55 -8.78
N ALA A 99 -22.83 18.42 -9.91
CA ALA A 99 -21.40 18.41 -10.06
C ALA A 99 -20.70 19.68 -9.53
N ASN A 100 -19.57 19.49 -8.85
CA ASN A 100 -18.34 20.26 -9.08
C ASN A 100 -17.14 19.52 -8.46
N ASN A 101 -16.24 19.07 -9.33
CA ASN A 101 -14.92 18.56 -8.94
C ASN A 101 -14.00 19.76 -8.70
N ASP A 102 -14.20 20.46 -7.59
CA ASP A 102 -13.17 21.30 -7.00
C ASP A 102 -12.52 20.49 -5.88
N ARG A 103 -11.34 19.97 -6.20
CA ARG A 103 -10.59 19.04 -5.34
C ARG A 103 -9.72 19.86 -4.41
N ASP A 104 -10.39 20.66 -3.60
CA ASP A 104 -9.78 21.50 -2.59
C ASP A 104 -9.39 20.71 -1.34
N GLN A 105 -8.35 21.25 -0.73
CA GLN A 105 -7.63 20.78 0.44
C GLN A 105 -8.59 20.22 1.49
N ILE A 106 -8.36 18.97 1.90
CA ILE A 106 -9.03 18.42 3.09
C ILE A 106 -8.62 19.32 4.25
N PRO A 107 -9.55 20.07 4.88
CA PRO A 107 -9.24 20.85 6.05
C PRO A 107 -8.72 19.88 7.10
N ILE A 108 -7.46 20.06 7.50
CA ILE A 108 -6.90 19.28 8.60
C ILE A 108 -7.65 19.74 9.83
N ASP A 109 -8.47 18.85 10.38
CA ASP A 109 -9.20 19.08 11.61
C ASP A 109 -8.19 19.48 12.72
N PRO A 110 -8.25 20.72 13.25
CA PRO A 110 -7.33 21.20 14.26
C PRO A 110 -7.48 20.44 15.59
N GLU A 111 -8.59 19.71 15.80
CA GLU A 111 -8.82 18.91 16.99
C GLU A 111 -8.00 17.61 16.98
N LEU A 112 -7.86 16.97 15.81
CA LEU A 112 -6.99 15.79 15.62
C LEU A 112 -5.49 16.08 15.81
N LEU A 113 -5.05 17.32 15.57
CA LEU A 113 -3.68 17.76 15.84
C LEU A 113 -3.41 17.98 17.34
N ARG A 114 -4.43 18.38 18.10
CA ARG A 114 -4.31 18.61 19.55
C ARG A 114 -4.26 17.31 20.36
N GLU A 115 -4.99 16.28 19.95
CA GLU A 115 -4.95 14.97 20.61
C GLU A 115 -3.58 14.27 20.49
N ASP A 116 -2.87 14.47 19.38
CA ASP A 116 -1.54 13.92 19.14
C ASP A 116 -0.45 14.61 19.99
N GLN A 117 -0.58 15.91 20.29
CA GLN A 117 0.37 16.64 21.16
C GLN A 117 0.22 16.28 22.65
N ASN A 118 -1.00 16.06 23.12
CA ASN A 118 -1.24 15.69 24.52
C ASN A 118 -0.85 14.24 24.87
N THR A 119 -0.74 13.36 23.87
CA THR A 119 -0.33 11.96 24.09
C THR A 119 1.17 11.82 24.34
N ALA A 120 1.99 12.77 23.87
CA ALA A 120 3.45 12.74 24.03
C ALA A 120 3.94 13.24 25.40
N GLN A 121 3.15 14.05 26.13
CA GLN A 121 3.58 14.66 27.39
C GLN A 121 3.14 13.91 28.66
N ASN A 122 2.23 12.94 28.55
CA ASN A 122 1.65 12.24 29.72
C ASN A 122 2.06 10.75 29.81
N SER A 123 3.29 10.39 29.43
CA SER A 123 3.85 9.07 29.75
C SER A 123 4.59 9.13 31.10
N PRO A 124 3.99 8.71 32.23
CA PRO A 124 4.73 8.58 33.48
C PRO A 124 5.78 7.48 33.32
N GLY A 125 7.04 7.85 33.56
CA GLY A 125 8.15 6.91 33.61
C GLY A 125 7.95 5.90 34.75
N THR A 126 7.65 4.66 34.39
CA THR A 126 7.61 3.55 35.34
C THR A 126 9.04 3.11 35.67
N PRO A 127 9.50 3.16 36.93
CA PRO A 127 10.81 2.65 37.30
C PRO A 127 10.83 1.12 37.22
N LEU A 128 11.93 0.62 36.64
CA LEU A 128 12.30 -0.79 36.58
C LEU A 128 12.50 -1.33 38.01
N ALA A 129 11.50 -2.05 38.54
CA ALA A 129 11.66 -2.85 39.74
C ALA A 129 11.56 -4.34 39.36
N ALA A 130 12.69 -5.02 39.47
CA ALA A 130 12.81 -6.46 39.38
C ALA A 130 11.99 -7.11 40.50
N GLN A 131 11.10 -8.04 40.14
CA GLN A 131 10.58 -9.06 41.04
C GLN A 131 10.00 -10.21 40.20
N SER A 132 10.76 -11.30 40.13
CA SER A 132 10.28 -12.62 39.72
C SER A 132 9.46 -13.24 40.85
N PRO A 133 8.35 -13.91 40.55
CA PRO A 133 7.93 -15.05 41.35
C PRO A 133 7.94 -16.32 40.51
N ASP A 134 8.59 -17.34 41.07
CA ASP A 134 8.49 -18.75 40.72
C ASP A 134 7.03 -19.18 40.57
N VAL A 135 6.68 -19.74 39.40
CA VAL A 135 5.42 -20.47 39.22
C VAL A 135 5.74 -21.89 38.78
N ASN A 136 5.43 -22.80 39.71
CA ASN A 136 5.42 -24.25 39.62
C ASN A 136 4.84 -24.81 38.30
N PRO A 137 5.45 -25.86 37.71
CA PRO A 137 4.88 -26.57 36.58
C PRO A 137 3.75 -27.51 37.05
N CYS A 138 2.50 -27.13 36.78
CA CYS A 138 1.35 -28.02 36.89
C CYS A 138 1.42 -29.11 35.81
N GLN A 139 1.71 -30.33 36.24
CA GLN A 139 1.71 -31.53 35.44
C GLN A 139 0.26 -31.87 35.04
N THR A 140 0.00 -32.01 33.73
CA THR A 140 -1.24 -32.61 33.23
C THR A 140 -0.97 -34.00 32.67
N PRO A 141 -1.88 -34.98 32.89
CA PRO A 141 -1.61 -36.37 32.60
C PRO A 141 -1.64 -36.68 31.09
N ARG A 142 -0.59 -37.39 30.67
CA ARG A 142 -0.39 -38.01 29.36
C ARG A 142 -1.50 -39.01 29.07
N ARG A 143 -2.52 -38.62 28.29
CA ARG A 143 -3.54 -39.55 27.79
C ARG A 143 -3.05 -40.21 26.50
N THR A 144 -2.52 -41.42 26.63
CA THR A 144 -2.30 -42.35 25.52
C THR A 144 -3.65 -42.81 24.97
N ARG A 145 -4.08 -42.26 23.82
CA ARG A 145 -5.11 -42.89 23.00
C ARG A 145 -4.43 -43.78 21.95
N SER A 146 -4.49 -45.07 22.22
CA SER A 146 -4.29 -46.14 21.24
C SER A 146 -5.48 -46.12 20.29
N THR A 147 -5.23 -45.93 19.00
CA THR A 147 -6.23 -46.10 17.94
C THR A 147 -5.73 -47.22 17.03
N SER A 148 -6.04 -48.46 17.41
CA SER A 148 -5.98 -49.61 16.52
C SER A 148 -7.30 -49.66 15.74
N ILE A 149 -7.28 -49.20 14.48
CA ILE A 149 -8.34 -49.50 13.52
C ILE A 149 -7.75 -50.53 12.57
N GLY A 150 -8.24 -51.77 12.71
CA GLY A 150 -7.86 -52.90 11.87
C GLY A 150 -8.45 -52.81 10.46
N PRO A 151 -7.97 -53.69 9.55
CA PRO A 151 -8.42 -53.75 8.17
C PRO A 151 -9.72 -54.57 8.05
N MET A 152 -10.73 -54.01 7.38
CA MET A 152 -11.87 -54.77 6.89
C MET A 152 -11.84 -54.75 5.36
N ASN A 153 -11.29 -55.83 4.79
CA ASN A 153 -11.66 -56.31 3.46
C ASN A 153 -12.73 -57.37 3.67
N LEU A 154 -13.81 -57.39 2.89
CA LEU A 154 -14.46 -58.59 2.34
C LEU A 154 -15.68 -58.23 1.49
N LEU A 155 -15.56 -58.58 0.21
CA LEU A 155 -16.58 -59.15 -0.70
C LEU A 155 -17.78 -58.32 -1.17
N GLY A 156 -17.87 -58.19 -2.49
CA GLY A 156 -19.07 -57.80 -3.22
C GLY A 156 -18.85 -57.89 -4.72
N ASN A 157 -18.85 -59.13 -5.24
CA ASN A 157 -18.84 -59.43 -6.68
C ASN A 157 -20.14 -58.95 -7.34
N GLY A 158 -20.05 -58.56 -8.61
CA GLY A 158 -21.21 -58.25 -9.44
C GLY A 158 -20.81 -57.79 -10.84
N ASP A 159 -20.57 -58.78 -11.71
CA ASP A 159 -20.36 -58.67 -13.14
C ASP A 159 -21.43 -57.79 -13.83
N THR A 160 -21.03 -56.92 -14.76
CA THR A 160 -21.62 -56.89 -16.12
C THR A 160 -20.68 -56.17 -17.09
N SER A 161 -20.14 -56.96 -18.01
CA SER A 161 -19.38 -56.57 -19.19
C SER A 161 -20.32 -56.07 -20.30
N MET A 162 -19.98 -54.96 -20.96
CA MET A 162 -20.21 -54.76 -22.40
C MET A 162 -19.10 -53.85 -22.95
N LEU A 163 -18.34 -54.44 -23.86
CA LEU A 163 -17.14 -53.96 -24.53
C LEU A 163 -17.44 -52.84 -25.54
N LEU A 164 -16.58 -51.82 -25.56
CA LEU A 164 -16.34 -51.01 -26.77
C LEU A 164 -14.88 -50.56 -26.78
N ASP A 165 -14.11 -51.25 -27.62
CA ASP A 165 -12.69 -51.01 -27.90
C ASP A 165 -12.48 -49.60 -28.45
N THR A 166 -11.83 -48.75 -27.65
CA THR A 166 -11.28 -47.48 -28.13
C THR A 166 -9.76 -47.64 -28.21
N PRO A 167 -9.12 -47.39 -29.38
CA PRO A 167 -7.67 -47.51 -29.52
C PRO A 167 -6.98 -46.46 -28.66
N SER A 168 -6.45 -46.93 -27.52
CA SER A 168 -5.65 -46.17 -26.58
C SER A 168 -4.27 -45.91 -27.19
N SER A 169 -4.13 -44.77 -27.86
CA SER A 169 -2.82 -44.24 -28.27
C SER A 169 -2.11 -43.70 -27.03
N SER A 170 -1.40 -44.59 -26.35
CA SER A 170 -0.54 -44.32 -25.20
C SER A 170 0.75 -43.63 -25.64
N ALA A 171 0.64 -42.37 -26.08
CA ALA A 171 1.79 -41.48 -26.13
C ALA A 171 2.25 -41.24 -24.68
N ALA A 172 3.31 -41.96 -24.28
CA ALA A 172 3.96 -41.84 -22.98
C ALA A 172 4.49 -40.41 -22.78
N SER A 173 3.62 -39.51 -22.31
CA SER A 173 4.05 -38.21 -21.82
C SER A 173 4.86 -38.46 -20.56
N THR A 174 6.18 -38.32 -20.66
CA THR A 174 7.07 -38.35 -19.49
C THR A 174 6.45 -37.50 -18.39
N PRO A 175 6.21 -38.05 -17.19
CA PRO A 175 5.63 -37.28 -16.10
C PRO A 175 6.56 -36.11 -15.85
N SER A 176 6.10 -34.91 -16.20
CA SER A 176 6.75 -33.67 -15.81
C SER A 176 6.89 -33.74 -14.30
N SER A 177 8.10 -34.05 -13.84
CA SER A 177 8.47 -34.06 -12.44
C SER A 177 8.26 -32.64 -11.94
N ARG A 178 7.05 -32.36 -11.46
CA ARG A 178 6.76 -31.13 -10.74
C ARG A 178 7.69 -31.16 -9.56
N GLN A 179 8.77 -30.37 -9.63
CA GLN A 179 9.71 -30.19 -8.53
C GLN A 179 8.89 -29.82 -7.30
N ARG A 180 8.58 -30.81 -6.46
CA ARG A 180 7.99 -30.58 -5.15
C ARG A 180 9.08 -29.90 -4.37
N ALA A 181 8.81 -28.69 -3.90
CA ALA A 181 9.72 -27.97 -3.02
C ALA A 181 10.07 -28.91 -1.86
N SER A 182 11.30 -29.42 -1.86
CA SER A 182 11.75 -30.31 -0.80
C SER A 182 11.77 -29.51 0.51
N LYS A 183 11.44 -30.15 1.63
CA LYS A 183 11.48 -29.49 2.96
C LYS A 183 12.87 -28.91 3.28
N ARG A 184 13.94 -29.43 2.67
CA ARG A 184 15.31 -28.97 2.90
C ARG A 184 15.73 -27.73 2.09
N LYS A 185 15.17 -27.54 0.89
CA LYS A 185 15.50 -26.41 0.01
C LYS A 185 14.23 -25.90 -0.70
N PRO A 186 13.47 -24.99 -0.08
CA PRO A 186 12.31 -24.40 -0.72
C PRO A 186 12.72 -23.52 -1.90
N ILE A 187 12.20 -23.83 -3.09
CA ILE A 187 12.54 -23.16 -4.36
C ILE A 187 12.30 -21.64 -4.29
N PHE A 188 11.27 -21.22 -3.56
CA PHE A 188 10.89 -19.81 -3.45
C PHE A 188 11.19 -19.19 -2.07
N GLY A 189 11.97 -19.89 -1.23
CA GLY A 189 12.25 -19.47 0.14
C GLY A 189 11.07 -19.65 1.10
N HIS A 190 11.15 -18.97 2.24
CA HIS A 190 10.16 -19.02 3.31
C HIS A 190 9.29 -17.76 3.35
N VAL A 191 8.07 -17.89 3.87
CA VAL A 191 7.20 -16.75 4.21
C VAL A 191 7.73 -16.14 5.51
N MET A 192 8.07 -14.85 5.47
CA MET A 192 8.56 -14.12 6.63
C MET A 192 7.39 -13.63 7.49
N GLY A 193 7.60 -13.51 8.81
CA GLY A 193 6.63 -12.92 9.73
C GLY A 193 5.46 -13.81 10.12
N VAL A 194 5.55 -15.12 9.86
CA VAL A 194 4.53 -16.09 10.30
C VAL A 194 4.90 -16.61 11.68
N TYR A 195 3.97 -16.53 12.62
CA TYR A 195 4.18 -16.96 14.01
C TYR A 195 3.06 -17.89 14.48
N ARG A 196 3.37 -18.74 15.45
CA ARG A 196 2.42 -19.56 16.24
C ARG A 196 2.58 -19.15 17.69
N GLY A 197 1.68 -18.30 18.18
CA GLY A 197 1.89 -17.59 19.45
C GLY A 197 3.13 -16.70 19.34
N THR A 198 4.07 -16.85 20.26
CA THR A 198 5.36 -16.11 20.23
C THR A 198 6.45 -16.79 19.40
N ARG A 199 6.21 -18.02 18.89
CA ARG A 199 7.24 -18.80 18.18
C ARG A 199 7.15 -18.59 16.68
N HIS A 200 8.30 -18.42 16.02
CA HIS A 200 8.37 -18.32 14.56
C HIS A 200 7.94 -19.63 13.89
N LEU A 201 7.07 -19.54 12.87
CA LEU A 201 6.57 -20.69 12.11
C LEU A 201 7.15 -20.69 10.70
N THR A 202 7.97 -21.69 10.40
CA THR A 202 8.56 -21.85 9.07
C THR A 202 7.53 -22.32 8.05
N CYS A 203 7.05 -21.39 7.22
CA CYS A 203 6.11 -21.67 6.12
C CYS A 203 6.82 -21.52 4.77
N HIS A 204 6.66 -22.50 3.88
CA HIS A 204 7.36 -22.54 2.60
C HIS A 204 6.55 -21.81 1.54
N ARG A 205 7.18 -20.95 0.73
CA ARG A 205 6.48 -20.28 -0.38
C ARG A 205 6.22 -21.27 -1.51
N THR A 206 4.97 -21.32 -1.97
CA THR A 206 4.57 -22.12 -3.15
C THR A 206 4.77 -21.38 -4.47
N ARG A 207 5.00 -20.06 -4.42
CA ARG A 207 5.19 -19.20 -5.59
C ARG A 207 6.29 -18.17 -5.30
N LYS A 208 6.98 -17.72 -6.35
CA LYS A 208 7.97 -16.63 -6.27
C LYS A 208 7.31 -15.38 -5.66
N ALA A 209 8.00 -14.77 -4.70
CA ALA A 209 7.54 -13.51 -4.11
C ALA A 209 7.43 -12.44 -5.20
N VAL A 210 6.35 -11.67 -5.16
CA VAL A 210 6.15 -10.56 -6.09
C VAL A 210 7.10 -9.44 -5.66
N THR A 211 8.05 -9.10 -6.51
CA THR A 211 8.95 -7.97 -6.25
C THR A 211 8.13 -6.68 -6.25
N PRO A 212 8.32 -5.78 -5.27
CA PRO A 212 7.58 -4.52 -5.16
C PRO A 212 8.00 -3.46 -6.21
N GLY A 213 8.40 -3.88 -7.43
CA GLY A 213 8.74 -2.97 -8.53
C GLY A 213 7.57 -2.08 -8.97
N LYS A 214 7.71 -1.36 -10.10
CA LYS A 214 6.70 -0.43 -10.68
C LYS A 214 5.35 -1.11 -10.95
N GLN A 215 4.59 -1.40 -9.91
CA GLN A 215 3.28 -2.00 -9.99
C GLN A 215 2.29 -0.87 -10.26
N VAL A 216 1.72 -0.89 -11.46
CA VAL A 216 0.58 -0.03 -11.80
C VAL A 216 -0.65 -0.56 -11.05
N ASN A 217 -1.46 0.33 -10.47
CA ASN A 217 -2.74 0.01 -9.81
C ASN A 217 -2.65 -0.83 -8.52
N ILE A 218 -1.74 -0.46 -7.61
CA ILE A 218 -1.61 -1.10 -6.27
C ILE A 218 -2.96 -1.17 -5.52
N PRO A 219 -3.79 -0.10 -5.44
CA PRO A 219 -5.04 -0.15 -4.70
C PRO A 219 -6.00 -1.21 -5.23
N LYS A 220 -6.25 -1.23 -6.55
CA LYS A 220 -7.13 -2.24 -7.16
C LYS A 220 -6.65 -3.66 -6.88
N ARG A 221 -5.36 -3.91 -7.06
CA ARG A 221 -4.77 -5.23 -6.80
C ARG A 221 -4.89 -5.63 -5.33
N PHE A 222 -4.73 -4.70 -4.41
CA PHE A 222 -4.93 -4.93 -2.98
C PHE A 222 -6.37 -5.39 -2.71
N TYR A 223 -7.38 -4.63 -3.15
CA TYR A 223 -8.78 -4.98 -2.93
C TYR A 223 -9.16 -6.32 -3.58
N ASP A 224 -8.76 -6.57 -4.83
CA ASP A 224 -9.04 -7.82 -5.54
C ASP A 224 -8.44 -9.03 -4.81
N ARG A 225 -7.21 -8.88 -4.28
CA ARG A 225 -6.52 -9.94 -3.54
C ARG A 225 -7.10 -10.14 -2.15
N THR A 226 -7.42 -9.07 -1.45
CA THR A 226 -8.03 -9.13 -0.13
C THR A 226 -9.41 -9.80 -0.20
N ARG A 227 -10.25 -9.45 -1.19
CA ARG A 227 -11.53 -10.13 -1.41
C ARG A 227 -11.34 -11.62 -1.67
N SER A 228 -10.42 -12.00 -2.57
CA SER A 228 -10.14 -13.41 -2.83
C SER A 228 -9.59 -14.15 -1.61
N LEU A 229 -8.90 -13.47 -0.69
CA LEU A 229 -8.40 -14.05 0.54
C LEU A 229 -9.54 -14.24 1.55
N MET A 230 -10.43 -13.26 1.69
CA MET A 230 -11.58 -13.33 2.59
C MET A 230 -12.49 -14.52 2.29
N THR A 231 -12.82 -14.77 1.01
CA THR A 231 -13.59 -15.96 0.63
C THR A 231 -12.90 -17.26 1.08
N LYS A 232 -11.58 -17.36 0.95
CA LYS A 232 -10.84 -18.56 1.38
C LYS A 232 -10.77 -18.71 2.89
N LEU A 233 -10.71 -17.59 3.61
CA LEU A 233 -10.74 -17.60 5.08
C LEU A 233 -12.13 -18.00 5.57
N GLU A 234 -13.18 -17.58 4.87
CA GLU A 234 -14.56 -17.99 5.11
C GLU A 234 -14.77 -19.48 4.85
N ASP A 235 -14.33 -20.00 3.70
CA ASP A 235 -14.37 -21.43 3.41
C ASP A 235 -13.63 -22.23 4.51
N LEU A 236 -12.40 -21.81 4.86
CA LEU A 236 -11.60 -22.47 5.89
C LEU A 236 -12.27 -22.44 7.27
N ALA A 237 -12.81 -21.29 7.68
CA ALA A 237 -13.50 -21.14 8.95
C ALA A 237 -14.75 -22.02 9.01
N THR A 238 -15.50 -22.09 7.91
CA THR A 238 -16.72 -22.89 7.80
C THR A 238 -16.42 -24.39 7.85
N GLU A 239 -15.41 -24.84 7.09
CA GLU A 239 -15.01 -26.25 7.04
C GLU A 239 -14.44 -26.77 8.36
N THR A 240 -13.68 -25.94 9.08
CA THR A 240 -12.93 -26.38 10.27
C THR A 240 -13.52 -25.91 11.60
N GLY A 241 -14.48 -24.97 11.57
CA GLY A 241 -15.03 -24.33 12.76
C GLY A 241 -13.97 -23.59 13.61
N CYS A 242 -12.88 -23.13 13.01
CA CYS A 242 -11.81 -22.44 13.72
C CYS A 242 -12.09 -20.95 13.91
N TRP A 243 -11.45 -20.35 14.92
CA TRP A 243 -11.49 -18.90 15.14
C TRP A 243 -10.47 -18.21 14.22
N ILE A 244 -10.96 -17.36 13.33
CA ILE A 244 -10.14 -16.57 12.41
C ILE A 244 -10.47 -15.10 12.59
N TYR A 245 -9.43 -14.30 12.83
CA TYR A 245 -9.46 -12.85 12.69
C TYR A 245 -8.40 -12.44 11.67
N PHE A 246 -8.82 -11.68 10.66
CA PHE A 246 -7.94 -11.15 9.63
C PHE A 246 -8.23 -9.66 9.44
N ASN A 247 -7.19 -8.84 9.38
CA ASN A 247 -7.30 -7.43 9.03
C ASN A 247 -6.18 -7.02 8.08
N ALA A 248 -6.45 -6.01 7.26
CA ALA A 248 -5.47 -5.44 6.35
C ALA A 248 -5.80 -3.97 6.04
N GLN A 249 -4.76 -3.14 6.07
CA GLN A 249 -4.82 -1.74 5.64
C GLN A 249 -3.73 -1.48 4.60
N LEU A 250 -4.11 -0.79 3.51
CA LEU A 250 -3.13 -0.27 2.56
C LEU A 250 -2.59 1.07 3.10
N PRO A 251 -1.26 1.26 3.24
CA PRO A 251 -0.69 2.48 3.84
C PRO A 251 -1.01 3.80 3.13
N THR A 252 -1.46 3.74 1.87
CA THR A 252 -1.87 4.91 1.07
C THR A 252 -3.39 5.03 0.94
N SER A 253 -4.16 4.12 1.55
CA SER A 253 -5.62 4.16 1.48
C SER A 253 -6.17 5.15 2.50
N GLN A 254 -7.12 5.97 2.06
CA GLN A 254 -7.93 6.82 2.94
C GLN A 254 -9.12 6.06 3.56
N HIS A 255 -9.44 4.88 3.03
CA HIS A 255 -10.52 4.07 3.55
C HIS A 255 -10.12 3.37 4.86
N PRO A 256 -11.09 3.05 5.75
CA PRO A 256 -10.87 2.20 6.91
C PRO A 256 -10.29 0.83 6.54
N PHE A 257 -9.67 0.17 7.52
CA PHE A 257 -9.12 -1.17 7.32
C PHE A 257 -10.21 -2.19 7.06
N ILE A 258 -9.90 -3.11 6.15
CA ILE A 258 -10.79 -4.22 5.83
C ILE A 258 -10.49 -5.34 6.81
N HIS A 259 -11.52 -5.97 7.35
CA HIS A 259 -11.37 -7.09 8.25
C HIS A 259 -12.38 -8.19 7.96
N TYR A 260 -12.04 -9.39 8.40
CA TYR A 260 -12.89 -10.57 8.41
C TYR A 260 -12.79 -11.24 9.78
N THR A 261 -13.94 -11.57 10.34
CA THR A 261 -14.07 -12.29 11.60
C THR A 261 -14.95 -13.51 11.36
N SER A 262 -14.41 -14.71 11.58
CA SER A 262 -15.14 -15.97 11.41
C SER A 262 -16.43 -15.98 12.25
N GLU A 263 -17.48 -16.63 11.76
CA GLU A 263 -18.77 -16.73 12.45
C GLU A 263 -18.63 -17.17 13.91
N ARG A 264 -17.88 -18.25 14.16
CA ARG A 264 -17.64 -18.75 15.50
C ARG A 264 -16.97 -17.74 16.43
N LEU A 265 -16.00 -16.98 15.91
CA LEU A 265 -15.34 -15.93 16.69
C LEU A 265 -16.27 -14.74 16.95
N ARG A 266 -17.19 -14.43 16.03
CA ARG A 266 -18.21 -13.40 16.25
C ARG A 266 -19.21 -13.82 17.34
N SER A 267 -19.64 -15.08 17.33
CA SER A 267 -20.58 -15.59 18.34
C SER A 267 -19.97 -15.71 19.73
N GLU A 268 -18.70 -16.13 19.82
CA GLU A 268 -18.04 -16.39 21.11
C GLU A 268 -17.24 -15.19 21.63
N GLY A 269 -16.81 -14.27 20.76
CA GLY A 269 -15.90 -13.19 21.11
C GLY A 269 -16.54 -12.01 21.84
N GLY A 270 -17.82 -11.70 21.58
CA GLY A 270 -18.53 -10.59 22.23
C GLY A 270 -17.74 -9.27 22.22
N GLU A 271 -17.73 -8.57 23.36
CA GLU A 271 -17.05 -7.28 23.54
C GLU A 271 -15.52 -7.35 23.38
N LEU A 272 -14.90 -8.51 23.57
CA LEU A 272 -13.44 -8.65 23.37
C LEU A 272 -13.05 -8.37 21.92
N MET A 273 -13.92 -8.71 20.97
CA MET A 273 -13.69 -8.40 19.56
C MET A 273 -13.69 -6.89 19.31
N ASP A 274 -14.55 -6.13 19.98
CA ASP A 274 -14.55 -4.67 19.87
C ASP A 274 -13.23 -4.08 20.34
N GLY A 275 -12.66 -4.61 21.43
CA GLY A 275 -11.32 -4.26 21.89
C GLY A 275 -10.24 -4.53 20.84
N VAL A 276 -10.28 -5.69 20.18
CA VAL A 276 -9.34 -6.04 19.09
C VAL A 276 -9.51 -5.12 17.89
N HIS A 277 -10.74 -4.76 17.52
CA HIS A 277 -11.03 -3.82 16.43
C HIS A 277 -10.52 -2.42 16.74
N GLN A 278 -10.74 -1.92 17.96
CA GLN A 278 -10.25 -0.63 18.41
C GLN A 278 -8.72 -0.58 18.45
N ALA A 279 -8.07 -1.62 18.98
CA ALA A 279 -6.62 -1.74 19.00
C ALA A 279 -6.04 -1.73 17.57
N SER A 280 -6.65 -2.48 16.65
CA SER A 280 -6.25 -2.51 15.24
C SER A 280 -6.41 -1.15 14.56
N ARG A 281 -7.50 -0.43 14.85
CA ARG A 281 -7.73 0.94 14.36
C ARG A 281 -6.63 1.88 14.85
N LYS A 282 -6.37 1.91 16.16
CA LYS A 282 -5.33 2.75 16.78
C LYS A 282 -3.95 2.47 16.18
N MET A 283 -3.62 1.19 16.01
CA MET A 283 -2.37 0.77 15.38
C MET A 283 -2.22 1.33 13.96
N TYR A 284 -3.21 1.13 13.09
CA TYR A 284 -3.12 1.62 11.70
C TYR A 284 -3.12 3.15 11.61
N SER A 285 -3.91 3.85 12.44
CA SER A 285 -3.89 5.31 12.49
C SER A 285 -2.52 5.84 12.92
N SER A 286 -1.92 5.26 13.96
CA SER A 286 -0.58 5.63 14.43
C SER A 286 0.49 5.43 13.33
N LEU A 287 0.45 4.30 12.63
CA LEU A 287 1.37 4.04 11.51
C LEU A 287 1.19 5.02 10.34
N GLN A 288 -0.04 5.41 10.04
CA GLN A 288 -0.31 6.41 9.01
C GLN A 288 0.17 7.80 9.42
N ALA A 289 -0.06 8.19 10.69
CA ALA A 289 0.41 9.46 11.23
C ALA A 289 1.93 9.54 11.22
N ALA A 290 2.62 8.50 11.70
CA ALA A 290 4.08 8.39 11.65
C ALA A 290 4.61 8.59 10.22
N ARG A 291 4.02 7.89 9.25
CA ARG A 291 4.41 8.01 7.84
C ARG A 291 4.22 9.43 7.27
N ARG A 292 3.14 10.12 7.67
CA ARG A 292 2.90 11.51 7.26
C ARG A 292 3.96 12.44 7.84
N ARG A 293 4.33 12.24 9.12
CA ARG A 293 5.40 12.99 9.78
C ARG A 293 6.76 12.76 9.10
N ASP A 294 7.08 11.51 8.75
CA ASP A 294 8.30 11.19 8.02
C ASP A 294 8.33 11.90 6.65
N ALA A 295 7.21 11.89 5.92
CA ALA A 295 7.11 12.54 4.62
C ALA A 295 7.24 14.07 4.73
N SER A 296 6.64 14.69 5.75
CA SER A 296 6.78 16.14 5.99
C SER A 296 8.19 16.52 6.42
N GLN A 297 8.85 15.71 7.26
CA GLN A 297 10.22 15.94 7.68
C GLN A 297 11.17 15.87 6.47
N ILE A 298 11.05 14.82 5.65
CA ILE A 298 11.85 14.67 4.43
C ILE A 298 11.60 15.83 3.46
N ALA A 299 10.36 16.34 3.37
CA ALA A 299 10.06 17.48 2.52
C ALA A 299 10.75 18.77 3.02
N ALA A 300 10.72 19.03 4.33
CA ALA A 300 11.40 20.15 4.94
C ALA A 300 12.92 20.06 4.77
N ASP A 301 13.50 18.89 5.01
CA ASP A 301 14.95 18.65 4.84
C ASP A 301 15.38 18.82 3.37
N LEU A 302 14.52 18.48 2.40
CA LEU A 302 14.79 18.72 0.99
C LEU A 302 14.72 20.20 0.61
N GLU A 303 13.89 21.00 1.29
CA GLU A 303 13.80 22.44 1.09
C GLU A 303 15.05 23.14 1.63
N THR A 304 15.48 22.80 2.86
CA THR A 304 16.71 23.36 3.44
C THR A 304 17.94 23.06 2.59
N VAL A 305 18.09 21.82 2.12
CA VAL A 305 19.20 21.44 1.23
C VAL A 305 19.14 22.17 -0.11
N ARG A 306 17.94 22.46 -0.63
CA ARG A 306 17.80 23.26 -1.86
C ARG A 306 18.21 24.71 -1.64
N ASP A 307 17.82 25.31 -0.52
CA ASP A 307 18.19 26.68 -0.16
C ASP A 307 19.69 26.84 0.09
N GLU A 308 20.33 25.85 0.72
CA GLU A 308 21.77 25.82 0.87
C GLU A 308 22.48 25.71 -0.50
N LEU A 309 21.95 24.87 -1.38
CA LEU A 309 22.49 24.69 -2.72
C LEU A 309 22.31 25.94 -3.60
N THR A 310 21.18 26.66 -3.50
CA THR A 310 21.00 27.93 -4.22
C THR A 310 21.95 29.00 -3.68
N ARG A 311 22.06 29.15 -2.36
CA ARG A 311 23.02 30.07 -1.74
C ARG A 311 24.47 29.76 -2.11
N ALA A 312 24.85 28.49 -2.14
CA ALA A 312 26.19 28.07 -2.56
C ALA A 312 26.48 28.42 -4.03
N LYS A 313 25.50 28.21 -4.92
CA LYS A 313 25.60 28.60 -6.32
C LYS A 313 25.69 30.11 -6.52
N ASP A 314 24.88 30.87 -5.79
CA ASP A 314 24.90 32.33 -5.85
C ASP A 314 26.25 32.88 -5.34
N ALA A 315 26.80 32.27 -4.28
CA ALA A 315 28.13 32.60 -3.77
C ALA A 315 29.25 32.24 -4.77
N GLU A 316 29.15 31.10 -5.46
CA GLU A 316 30.09 30.70 -6.52
C GLU A 316 30.05 31.69 -7.70
N VAL A 317 28.86 32.06 -8.17
CA VAL A 317 28.68 33.05 -9.23
C VAL A 317 29.24 34.41 -8.80
N ALA A 318 28.99 34.84 -7.56
CA ALA A 318 29.54 36.08 -7.03
C ALA A 318 31.08 36.04 -6.91
N ALA A 319 31.66 34.90 -6.51
CA ALA A 319 33.10 34.72 -6.44
C ALA A 319 33.76 34.74 -7.83
N LEU A 320 33.13 34.11 -8.83
CA LEU A 320 33.59 34.14 -10.22
C LEU A 320 33.57 35.57 -10.79
N LYS A 321 32.48 36.32 -10.55
CA LYS A 321 32.40 37.73 -10.97
C LYS A 321 33.51 38.58 -10.35
N LYS A 322 33.76 38.44 -9.05
CA LYS A 322 34.86 39.14 -8.36
C LYS A 322 36.22 38.75 -8.93
N ALA A 323 36.45 37.45 -9.19
CA ALA A 323 37.70 36.98 -9.79
C ALA A 323 37.92 37.58 -11.19
N GLU A 324 36.87 37.70 -12.00
CA GLU A 324 36.93 38.36 -13.31
C GLU A 324 37.22 39.86 -13.20
N GLU A 325 36.63 40.57 -12.23
CA GLU A 325 36.91 41.98 -11.94
C GLU A 325 38.37 42.18 -11.54
N TYR A 326 38.92 41.35 -10.64
CA TYR A 326 40.34 41.40 -10.28
C TYR A 326 41.25 41.12 -11.47
N ARG A 327 40.88 40.17 -12.33
CA ARG A 327 41.66 39.87 -13.54
C ARG A 327 41.73 41.09 -14.48
N LYS A 328 40.60 41.77 -14.69
CA LYS A 328 40.56 43.01 -15.51
C LYS A 328 41.36 44.13 -14.88
N ALA A 329 41.27 44.33 -13.57
CA ALA A 329 42.03 45.36 -12.88
C ALA A 329 43.55 45.13 -12.95
N LEU A 330 44.01 43.88 -12.91
CA LEU A 330 45.42 43.53 -13.12
C LEU A 330 45.90 43.80 -14.55
N GLU A 331 45.06 43.50 -15.54
CA GLU A 331 45.32 43.81 -16.96
C GLU A 331 45.43 45.32 -17.19
N GLU A 332 44.53 46.13 -16.61
CA GLU A 332 44.57 47.59 -16.67
C GLU A 332 45.80 48.19 -15.98
N ALA A 333 46.30 47.56 -14.92
CA ALA A 333 47.51 47.98 -14.22
C ALA A 333 48.81 47.71 -15.00
N GLY A 334 48.74 47.04 -16.16
CA GLY A 334 49.92 46.71 -16.98
C GLY A 334 50.85 45.69 -16.32
N ILE A 335 50.35 44.92 -15.36
CA ILE A 335 51.09 43.82 -14.74
C ILE A 335 50.83 42.58 -15.60
N ASP A 336 51.70 42.34 -16.58
CA ASP A 336 51.67 41.10 -17.34
C ASP A 336 51.94 39.92 -16.39
N LEU A 337 50.93 39.08 -16.21
CA LEU A 337 51.09 37.74 -15.63
C LEU A 337 51.87 36.88 -16.63
N ALA A 338 53.19 37.01 -16.61
CA ALA A 338 54.12 36.18 -17.36
C ALA A 338 54.20 34.74 -16.82
#